data_AF-A0A091BD72-F1
#
_entry.id   AF-A0A091BD72-F1
#
_cell.length_a   1.000
_cell.length_b   1.000
_cell.length_c   1.000
_cell.angle_alpha   90.00
_cell.angle_beta   90.00
_cell.angle_gamma   90.00
#
_symmetry.space_group_name_H-M   'P 1'
#
loop_
_entity.id
_entity.type
_entity.pdbx_description
1 polymer ?
#
loop_
_entity_poly.entity_id
_entity_poly.type
_entity_poly.pdbx_seq_one_letter_code
_entity_poly.pdbx_strand_id
1 'polypeptide(L)' 'MSDDLKNRGPADRSRVNVNEDWELRYWTAHFNTTPEKLRAAVKAVGVSAAAVQRHLKGTILTRGS' A
#
# COMPACT_ATOMS: atom_id res chain seq x y z
N MET A 1 -17.17 -2.52 29.75
CA MET A 1 -16.99 -2.50 28.28
C MET A 1 -15.97 -1.43 27.95
N SER A 2 -14.90 -1.80 27.22
CA SER A 2 -14.15 -0.94 26.27
C SER A 2 -12.98 -1.73 25.67
N ASP A 3 -13.28 -2.28 24.50
CA ASP A 3 -12.43 -2.63 23.36
C ASP A 3 -11.17 -3.49 23.57
N ASP A 4 -11.39 -4.79 23.39
CA ASP A 4 -10.42 -5.77 22.91
C ASP A 4 -9.78 -5.36 21.57
N LEU A 5 -8.91 -4.34 21.58
CA LEU A 5 -8.08 -3.91 20.44
C LEU A 5 -7.12 -4.99 19.93
N LYS A 6 -7.09 -6.17 20.57
CA LYS A 6 -6.31 -7.34 20.15
C LYS A 6 -7.01 -8.18 19.07
N ASN A 7 -8.26 -7.88 18.72
CA ASN A 7 -9.04 -8.58 17.70
C ASN A 7 -9.34 -7.75 16.44
N ARG A 8 -8.51 -6.76 16.08
CA ARG A 8 -8.42 -6.40 14.65
C ARG A 8 -7.55 -7.45 13.97
N GLY A 9 -8.15 -8.60 13.70
CA GLY A 9 -7.48 -9.76 13.11
C GLY A 9 -6.71 -9.38 11.84
N PRO A 10 -5.72 -10.20 11.44
CA PRO A 10 -4.88 -9.98 10.25
C PRO A 10 -5.64 -10.08 8.90
N ALA A 11 -6.96 -9.99 8.88
CA ALA A 11 -7.79 -10.38 7.75
C ALA A 11 -8.02 -9.21 6.78
N ASP A 12 -7.42 -9.31 5.60
CA ASP A 12 -7.78 -8.57 4.39
C ASP A 12 -7.39 -7.09 4.31
N ARG A 13 -6.10 -6.81 4.51
CA ARG A 13 -5.46 -5.63 3.88
C ARG A 13 -5.32 -5.86 2.36
N SER A 14 -6.42 -6.12 1.68
CA SER A 14 -6.50 -6.31 0.22
C SER A 14 -6.50 -4.96 -0.52
N ARG A 15 -6.72 -3.86 0.22
CA ARG A 15 -6.82 -2.50 -0.30
C ARG A 15 -5.83 -1.57 0.41
N VAL A 16 -5.24 -0.66 -0.35
CA VAL A 16 -4.31 0.40 0.05
C VAL A 16 -5.11 1.69 0.17
N ASN A 17 -5.26 2.20 1.38
CA ASN A 17 -5.78 3.54 1.60
C ASN A 17 -4.61 4.54 1.70
N VAL A 18 -4.57 5.48 0.77
CA VAL A 18 -3.57 6.56 0.74
C VAL A 18 -4.05 7.86 1.40
N ASN A 19 -5.32 7.89 1.83
CA ASN A 19 -5.93 9.04 2.50
C ASN A 19 -5.65 9.06 4.01
N GLU A 20 -5.38 7.89 4.58
CA GLU A 20 -5.00 7.72 6.00
C GLU A 20 -3.47 7.75 6.11
N ASP A 21 -2.91 8.70 6.88
CA ASP A 21 -1.46 8.88 6.97
C ASP A 21 -0.73 7.66 7.57
N TRP A 22 -1.34 7.05 8.60
CA TRP A 22 -0.81 5.85 9.24
C TRP A 22 -0.80 4.64 8.30
N GLU A 23 -1.81 4.53 7.44
CA GLU A 23 -1.95 3.43 6.47
C GLU A 23 -1.01 3.65 5.28
N LEU A 24 -0.90 4.90 4.81
CA LEU A 24 0.08 5.32 3.82
C LEU A 24 1.50 4.97 4.26
N ARG A 25 1.86 5.31 5.51
CA ARG A 25 3.18 5.00 6.08
C ARG A 25 3.44 3.51 6.23
N TYR A 26 2.42 2.73 6.59
CA TYR A 26 2.50 1.28 6.64
C TYR A 26 2.78 0.68 5.24
N TRP A 27 2.02 1.11 4.24
CA TRP A 27 2.12 0.60 2.87
C TRP A 27 3.39 1.05 2.15
N THR A 28 3.87 2.26 2.39
CA THR A 28 5.15 2.73 1.84
C THR A 28 6.32 1.90 2.37
N ALA A 29 6.31 1.58 3.66
CA ALA A 29 7.28 0.66 4.26
C ALA A 29 7.14 -0.75 3.69
N HIS A 30 5.91 -1.27 3.57
CA HIS A 30 5.64 -2.62 3.05
C HIS A 30 6.10 -2.81 1.59
N PHE A 31 5.85 -1.82 0.73
CA PHE A 31 6.25 -1.85 -0.68
C PHE A 31 7.64 -1.24 -0.93
N ASN A 32 8.35 -0.82 0.12
CA ASN A 32 9.63 -0.13 0.05
C ASN A 32 9.63 1.02 -0.99
N THR A 33 8.62 1.88 -0.90
CA THR A 33 8.36 2.97 -1.86
C THR A 33 8.09 4.29 -1.13
N THR A 34 7.97 5.39 -1.87
CA THR A 34 7.62 6.70 -1.30
C THR A 34 6.10 6.90 -1.30
N PRO A 35 5.54 7.73 -0.39
CA PRO A 35 4.10 8.03 -0.35
C PRO A 35 3.57 8.57 -1.67
N GLU A 36 4.37 9.37 -2.38
CA GLU A 36 4.03 9.90 -3.69
C GLU A 36 3.90 8.79 -4.74
N LYS A 37 4.87 7.86 -4.79
CA LYS A 37 4.84 6.70 -5.69
C LYS A 37 3.68 5.77 -5.36
N LEU A 38 3.37 5.59 -4.07
CA LEU A 38 2.23 4.79 -3.65
C LEU A 38 0.90 5.40 -4.10
N ARG A 39 0.73 6.73 -3.93
CA ARG A 39 -0.43 7.48 -4.41
C ARG A 39 -0.57 7.40 -5.93
N ALA A 40 0.54 7.56 -6.66
CA ALA A 40 0.55 7.44 -8.11
C ALA A 40 0.18 6.02 -8.57
N ALA A 41 0.73 4.99 -7.93
CA ALA A 41 0.39 3.60 -8.20
C ALA A 41 -1.10 3.33 -7.93
N VAL A 42 -1.62 3.75 -6.77
CA VAL A 42 -3.05 3.62 -6.45
C VAL A 42 -3.94 4.35 -7.45
N LYS A 43 -3.52 5.52 -7.94
CA LYS A 43 -4.24 6.25 -9.00
C LYS A 43 -4.21 5.49 -10.33
N ALA A 44 -3.12 4.79 -10.64
CA ALA A 44 -2.94 4.07 -11.90
C ALA A 44 -3.67 2.72 -11.95
N VAL A 45 -3.62 1.94 -10.86
CA VAL A 45 -4.14 0.55 -10.82
C VAL A 45 -5.27 0.33 -9.81
N GLY A 46 -5.69 1.39 -9.13
CA GLY A 46 -6.69 1.35 -8.07
C GLY A 46 -6.11 1.01 -6.70
N VAL A 47 -6.99 0.95 -5.70
CA VAL A 47 -6.60 0.68 -4.31
C VAL A 47 -6.19 -0.77 -4.05
N SER A 48 -6.20 -1.68 -5.03
CA SER A 48 -5.87 -3.10 -4.78
C SER A 48 -4.39 -3.28 -4.47
N ALA A 49 -4.04 -3.78 -3.28
CA ALA A 49 -2.66 -3.97 -2.83
C ALA A 49 -1.83 -4.84 -3.78
N ALA A 50 -2.42 -5.93 -4.29
CA ALA A 50 -1.78 -6.80 -5.26
C ALA A 50 -1.46 -6.08 -6.59
N ALA A 51 -2.37 -5.22 -7.06
CA ALA A 51 -2.17 -4.46 -8.30
C ALA A 51 -1.08 -3.38 -8.10
N VAL A 52 -1.15 -2.65 -6.98
CA VAL A 52 -0.16 -1.64 -6.60
C VAL A 52 1.23 -2.25 -6.51
N GLN A 53 1.37 -3.39 -5.83
CA GLN A 53 2.64 -4.10 -5.72
C GLN A 53 3.20 -4.50 -7.08
N ARG A 54 2.36 -5.05 -7.98
CA ARG A 54 2.76 -5.43 -9.34
C ARG A 54 3.21 -4.23 -10.14
N HIS A 55 2.49 -3.11 -10.06
CA HIS A 55 2.84 -1.87 -10.73
C HIS A 55 4.19 -1.31 -10.25
N LEU A 56 4.40 -1.27 -8.93
CA LEU A 56 5.64 -0.80 -8.33
C LEU A 56 6.84 -1.70 -8.68
N LYS A 57 6.65 -3.03 -8.67
CA LYS A 57 7.67 -4.00 -9.08
C LYS A 57 7.98 -3.95 -10.59
N GLY A 58 6.99 -3.68 -11.44
CA GLY A 58 7.21 -3.50 -12.88
C GLY A 58 7.98 -2.22 -13.20
N THR A 59 7.73 -1.15 -12.45
CA THR A 59 8.40 0.16 -12.61
C THR A 59 9.90 0.13 -12.28
N ILE A 60 10.34 -0.70 -11.33
CA ILE A 60 11.75 -0.76 -10.91
C ILE A 60 12.64 -1.54 -11.91
N LEU A 61 12.06 -2.38 -12.77
CA LEU A 61 12.81 -3.18 -13.74
C LEU A 61 13.11 -2.42 -15.05
N THR A 62 12.51 -1.25 -15.26
CA THR A 62 12.62 -0.51 -16.53
C THR A 62 13.50 0.74 -16.46
N ARG A 63 14.21 0.97 -15.35
CA ARG A 63 15.06 2.17 -15.14
C ARG A 63 16.50 1.86 -14.75
N GLY A 64 17.08 0.82 -15.37
CA GLY A 64 18.51 0.58 -15.39
C GLY A 64 19.00 0.54 -16.84
N SER A 65 19.36 1.70 -17.37
CA SER A 65 20.22 1.88 -18.56
C SER A 65 21.07 3.11 -18.31
#